data_AF-A0A8S1UDD4-F1
#
_entry.id   AF-A0A8S1UDD4-F1
#
_cell.length_a   1.000
_cell.length_b   1.000
_cell.length_c   1.000
_cell.angle_alpha   90.00
_cell.angle_beta   90.00
_cell.angle_gamma   90.00
#
_symmetry.space_group_name_H-M   'P 1'
#
loop_
_entity.id
_entity.type
_entity.pdbx_description
1 polymer ?
#
loop_
_entity_poly.entity_id
_entity_poly.type
_entity_poly.pdbx_seq_one_letter_code
_entity_poly.pdbx_strand_id
1 'polypeptide(L)'
;MRQSGSFQDTTTLQLRISTLQQQVNQLTIENSTLQQQLTSLQKQLSLSKQSEEASQQKIKQYEQLLQEQNLQFQEALAKSSEIPKQLQEQLKMVLDEKDGLLNDFKEQTWIYKKTINNYEAITSQVQTMFSDKQQRKLKITGLMEQLLSQNYKISNWKSNPQIQYEKQEFEVFEIKIGKHMNKILDKKLFFLANEGLQIDSIGKMQALVSLKPNVEADLQVGYIIEVQTADDQSLKSKYLLRREPKLETLSQGYQKKQEAIQQSMNNMLCSALLERLRKRQPIYDEFNNYGIQRQFMLKPANLKLYYYCEMVEEGEFQKFNGGDFQPVINSELEDFINFFTFDSFQDIDEKLVVSHMQRFGCYFHDMIVSTFIGVFSQYDQGKQEVVQTIKNLEKALGFSSQTIK
;
A
#
# COMPACT_ATOMS: atom_id res chain seq x y z
N MET A 1 -68.17 -28.51 -40.64
CA MET A 1 -68.45 -27.50 -39.59
C MET A 1 -67.37 -27.62 -38.53
N ARG A 2 -66.80 -26.45 -38.15
CA ARG A 2 -66.04 -26.13 -36.92
C ARG A 2 -64.65 -26.75 -36.72
N GLN A 3 -63.65 -26.03 -37.22
CA GLN A 3 -62.34 -25.87 -36.59
C GLN A 3 -62.54 -25.01 -35.33
N SER A 4 -62.29 -25.57 -34.15
CA SER A 4 -62.36 -24.83 -32.87
C SER A 4 -61.32 -25.38 -31.90
N GLY A 5 -60.04 -25.32 -32.27
CA GLY A 5 -58.94 -25.85 -31.48
C GLY A 5 -57.66 -25.00 -31.44
N SER A 6 -57.64 -23.79 -32.02
CA SER A 6 -56.39 -23.02 -32.15
C SER A 6 -56.49 -21.56 -31.70
N PHE A 7 -57.52 -21.19 -30.93
CA PHE A 7 -57.68 -19.83 -30.42
C PHE A 7 -57.54 -19.77 -28.89
N GLN A 8 -57.99 -20.80 -28.17
CA GLN A 8 -57.83 -20.86 -26.71
C GLN A 8 -56.36 -21.07 -26.30
N ASP A 9 -55.59 -21.90 -27.01
CA ASP A 9 -54.18 -22.15 -26.67
C ASP A 9 -53.27 -20.94 -26.93
N THR A 10 -53.47 -20.24 -28.05
CA THR A 10 -52.73 -19.01 -28.39
C THR A 10 -53.06 -17.86 -27.46
N THR A 11 -54.34 -17.70 -27.09
CA THR A 11 -54.75 -16.67 -26.12
C THR A 11 -54.19 -16.99 -24.73
N THR A 12 -54.14 -18.27 -24.34
CA THR A 12 -53.55 -18.71 -23.06
C THR A 12 -52.04 -18.49 -23.05
N LEU A 13 -51.33 -18.83 -24.14
CA LEU A 13 -49.90 -18.56 -24.31
C LEU A 13 -49.59 -17.06 -24.32
N GLN A 14 -50.37 -16.25 -25.03
CA GLN A 14 -50.23 -14.79 -25.03
C GLN A 14 -50.50 -14.18 -23.64
N LEU A 15 -51.49 -14.68 -22.91
CA LEU A 15 -51.73 -14.28 -21.52
C LEU A 15 -50.52 -14.62 -20.64
N ARG A 16 -49.94 -15.81 -20.83
CA ARG A 16 -48.78 -16.30 -20.07
C ARG A 16 -47.51 -15.51 -20.39
N ILE A 17 -47.25 -15.22 -21.66
CA ILE A 17 -46.15 -14.36 -22.12
C ILE A 17 -46.34 -12.94 -21.57
N SER A 18 -47.56 -12.39 -21.64
CA SER A 18 -47.87 -11.07 -21.08
C SER A 18 -47.67 -11.03 -19.56
N THR A 19 -48.02 -12.11 -18.85
CA THR A 19 -47.83 -12.22 -17.39
C THR A 19 -46.35 -12.35 -17.04
N LEU A 20 -45.58 -13.13 -17.79
CA LEU A 20 -44.13 -13.23 -17.64
C LEU A 20 -43.41 -11.92 -17.99
N GLN A 21 -43.84 -11.21 -19.04
CA GLN A 21 -43.32 -9.87 -19.36
C GLN A 21 -43.64 -8.86 -18.27
N GLN A 22 -44.84 -8.91 -17.68
CA GLN A 22 -45.16 -8.10 -16.50
C GLN A 22 -44.28 -8.45 -15.31
N GLN A 23 -44.03 -9.74 -15.05
CA GLN A 23 -43.12 -10.18 -13.99
C GLN A 23 -41.67 -9.71 -14.23
N VAL A 24 -41.17 -9.82 -15.46
CA VAL A 24 -39.82 -9.34 -15.83
C VAL A 24 -39.72 -7.82 -15.70
N ASN A 25 -40.74 -7.07 -16.14
CA ASN A 25 -40.77 -5.62 -15.99
C ASN A 25 -40.84 -5.20 -14.52
N GLN A 26 -41.65 -5.90 -13.72
CA GLN A 26 -41.73 -5.69 -12.28
C GLN A 26 -40.38 -5.94 -11.60
N LEU A 27 -39.70 -7.03 -11.94
CA LEU A 27 -38.36 -7.36 -11.44
C LEU A 27 -37.30 -6.35 -11.91
N THR A 28 -37.43 -5.81 -13.12
CA THR A 28 -36.54 -4.75 -13.65
C THR A 28 -36.72 -3.45 -12.87
N ILE A 29 -37.96 -3.10 -12.53
CA ILE A 29 -38.28 -1.94 -11.70
C ILE A 29 -37.74 -2.14 -10.27
N GLU A 30 -37.91 -3.32 -9.69
CA GLU A 30 -37.37 -3.68 -8.38
C GLU A 30 -35.83 -3.61 -8.37
N ASN A 31 -35.17 -4.07 -9.43
CA ASN A 31 -33.72 -3.96 -9.60
C ASN A 31 -33.26 -2.49 -9.70
N SER A 32 -33.95 -1.66 -10.49
CA SER A 32 -33.64 -0.22 -10.58
C SER A 32 -33.83 0.49 -9.23
N THR A 33 -34.82 0.08 -8.44
CA THR A 33 -35.08 0.59 -7.10
C THR A 33 -33.98 0.15 -6.13
N LEU A 34 -33.53 -1.10 -6.22
CA LEU A 34 -32.38 -1.63 -5.49
C LEU A 34 -31.07 -0.91 -5.86
N GLN A 35 -30.82 -0.63 -7.14
CA GLN A 35 -29.66 0.16 -7.58
C GLN A 35 -29.68 1.58 -7.02
N GLN A 36 -30.85 2.22 -7.00
CA GLN A 36 -31.02 3.54 -6.38
C GLN A 36 -30.79 3.49 -4.86
N GLN A 37 -31.30 2.45 -4.20
CA GLN A 37 -31.06 2.21 -2.77
C GLN A 37 -29.58 1.92 -2.48
N LEU A 38 -28.91 1.13 -3.31
CA LEU A 38 -27.47 0.84 -3.22
C LEU A 38 -26.63 2.10 -3.44
N THR A 39 -26.95 2.92 -4.43
CA THR A 39 -26.27 4.19 -4.71
C THR A 39 -26.47 5.19 -3.56
N SER A 40 -27.68 5.22 -2.98
CA SER A 40 -28.00 6.03 -1.80
C SER A 40 -27.25 5.55 -0.56
N LEU A 41 -27.18 4.24 -0.34
CA LEU A 41 -26.43 3.63 0.75
C LEU A 41 -24.91 3.79 0.58
N GLN A 42 -24.37 3.72 -0.65
CA GLN A 42 -22.98 4.06 -0.96
C GLN A 42 -22.67 5.52 -0.57
N LYS A 43 -23.58 6.46 -0.86
CA LYS A 43 -23.46 7.84 -0.39
C LYS A 43 -23.53 7.93 1.13
N GLN A 44 -24.42 7.19 1.80
CA GLN A 44 -24.53 7.21 3.26
C GLN A 44 -23.32 6.55 3.97
N LEU A 45 -22.73 5.50 3.40
CA LEU A 45 -21.50 4.86 3.86
C LEU A 45 -20.28 5.79 3.71
N SER A 46 -20.22 6.59 2.64
CA SER A 46 -19.20 7.63 2.49
C SER A 46 -19.32 8.75 3.54
N LEU A 47 -20.47 8.87 4.21
CA LEU A 47 -20.83 9.98 5.09
C LEU A 47 -20.93 9.62 6.58
N SER A 48 -20.82 8.35 7.00
CA SER A 48 -21.03 8.01 8.41
C SER A 48 -19.96 7.08 9.00
N LYS A 49 -19.41 7.51 10.15
CA LYS A 49 -18.52 6.74 11.05
C LYS A 49 -19.29 5.79 11.99
N GLN A 50 -20.56 5.44 11.71
CA GLN A 50 -21.39 4.75 12.68
C GLN A 50 -21.39 3.22 12.51
N SER A 51 -20.70 2.57 13.47
CA SER A 51 -20.82 1.17 13.93
C SER A 51 -20.54 0.07 12.89
N GLU A 52 -19.38 -0.57 13.07
CA GLU A 52 -18.96 -1.78 12.36
C GLU A 52 -19.99 -2.93 12.52
N GLU A 53 -20.62 -3.06 13.68
CA GLU A 53 -21.61 -4.11 13.97
C GLU A 53 -22.91 -3.92 13.18
N ALA A 54 -23.40 -2.68 13.07
CA ALA A 54 -24.59 -2.37 12.26
C ALA A 54 -24.34 -2.64 10.76
N SER A 55 -23.12 -2.40 10.30
CA SER A 55 -22.69 -2.71 8.93
C SER A 55 -22.57 -4.23 8.72
N GLN A 56 -21.98 -4.97 9.66
CA GLN A 56 -21.84 -6.43 9.60
C GLN A 56 -23.18 -7.18 9.66
N GLN A 57 -24.13 -6.72 10.47
CA GLN A 57 -25.48 -7.30 10.50
C GLN A 57 -26.25 -7.04 9.20
N LYS A 58 -26.15 -5.83 8.63
CA LYS A 58 -26.75 -5.53 7.33
C LYS A 58 -26.16 -6.39 6.22
N ILE A 59 -24.85 -6.63 6.22
CA ILE A 59 -24.18 -7.51 5.24
C ILE A 59 -24.73 -8.94 5.32
N LYS A 60 -24.85 -9.52 6.53
CA LYS A 60 -25.41 -10.86 6.70
C LYS A 60 -26.87 -10.96 6.25
N GLN A 61 -27.68 -9.94 6.53
CA GLN A 61 -29.06 -9.87 6.06
C GLN A 61 -29.14 -9.81 4.53
N TYR A 62 -28.26 -9.04 3.88
CA TYR A 62 -28.20 -8.98 2.42
C TYR A 62 -27.68 -10.27 1.79
N GLU A 63 -26.66 -10.92 2.36
CA GLU A 63 -26.17 -12.23 1.88
C GLU A 63 -27.27 -13.30 1.94
N GLN A 64 -28.08 -13.30 3.00
CA GLN A 64 -29.24 -14.18 3.14
C GLN A 64 -30.34 -13.86 2.11
N LEU A 65 -30.69 -12.58 1.95
CA LEU A 65 -31.70 -12.16 0.97
C LEU A 65 -31.28 -12.55 -0.46
N LEU A 66 -29.99 -12.46 -0.77
CA LEU A 66 -29.42 -12.83 -2.06
C LEU A 66 -29.42 -14.34 -2.29
N GLN A 67 -29.14 -15.13 -1.26
CA GLN A 67 -29.26 -16.60 -1.31
C GLN A 67 -30.71 -17.02 -1.54
N GLU A 68 -31.67 -16.45 -0.81
CA GLU A 68 -33.09 -16.76 -0.98
C GLU A 68 -33.60 -16.38 -2.37
N GLN A 69 -33.23 -15.21 -2.89
CA GLN A 69 -33.61 -14.81 -4.25
C GLN A 69 -32.92 -15.66 -5.33
N ASN A 70 -31.64 -16.01 -5.17
CA ASN A 70 -30.95 -16.91 -6.11
C ASN A 70 -31.59 -18.31 -6.11
N LEU A 71 -32.05 -18.80 -4.96
CA LEU A 71 -32.74 -20.07 -4.84
C LEU A 71 -34.11 -20.02 -5.54
N GLN A 72 -34.94 -19.02 -5.24
CA GLN A 72 -36.24 -18.82 -5.92
C GLN A 72 -36.08 -18.67 -7.44
N PHE A 73 -34.96 -18.09 -7.87
CA PHE A 73 -34.64 -17.86 -9.27
C PHE A 73 -34.14 -19.14 -9.99
N GLN A 74 -33.28 -19.94 -9.35
CA GLN A 74 -32.91 -21.27 -9.87
C GLN A 74 -34.13 -22.20 -9.96
N GLU A 75 -35.05 -22.11 -9.00
CA GLU A 75 -36.32 -22.83 -9.03
C GLU A 75 -37.26 -22.35 -10.16
N ALA A 76 -37.27 -21.06 -10.48
CA ALA A 76 -38.04 -20.51 -11.60
C ALA A 76 -37.46 -20.94 -12.96
N LEU A 77 -36.13 -20.94 -13.10
CA LEU A 77 -35.41 -21.41 -14.29
C LEU A 77 -35.57 -22.92 -14.51
N ALA A 78 -35.50 -23.72 -13.44
CA ALA A 78 -35.70 -25.17 -13.49
C ALA A 78 -37.12 -25.56 -13.92
N LYS A 79 -38.10 -24.66 -13.76
CA LYS A 79 -39.51 -24.88 -14.13
C LYS A 79 -39.85 -24.49 -15.57
N SER A 80 -38.92 -23.99 -16.38
CA SER A 80 -39.23 -23.51 -17.73
C SER A 80 -38.30 -24.07 -18.82
N SER A 81 -38.78 -25.08 -19.54
CA SER A 81 -38.17 -25.61 -20.76
C SER A 81 -38.41 -24.75 -22.02
N GLU A 82 -39.08 -23.59 -21.89
CA GLU A 82 -39.59 -22.79 -23.02
C GLU A 82 -39.30 -21.28 -22.91
N ILE A 83 -38.22 -20.87 -22.21
CA ILE A 83 -37.78 -19.46 -22.25
C ILE A 83 -37.05 -19.20 -23.58
N PRO A 84 -37.43 -18.17 -24.37
CA PRO A 84 -36.71 -17.78 -25.58
C PRO A 84 -35.23 -17.45 -25.29
N LYS A 85 -34.29 -17.91 -26.13
CA LYS A 85 -32.84 -17.73 -25.93
C LYS A 85 -32.40 -16.28 -25.65
N GLN A 86 -33.03 -15.29 -26.27
CA GLN A 86 -32.74 -13.86 -26.03
C GLN A 86 -33.05 -13.41 -24.60
N LEU A 87 -34.11 -13.95 -23.98
CA LEU A 87 -34.41 -13.69 -22.57
C LEU A 87 -33.40 -14.38 -21.67
N GLN A 88 -32.95 -15.59 -21.99
CA GLN A 88 -31.87 -16.27 -21.24
C GLN A 88 -30.54 -15.50 -21.26
N GLU A 89 -30.17 -14.90 -22.40
CA GLU A 89 -28.96 -14.08 -22.53
C GLU A 89 -29.05 -12.75 -21.78
N GLN A 90 -30.19 -12.04 -21.87
CA GLN A 90 -30.44 -10.83 -21.07
C GLN A 90 -30.45 -11.15 -19.57
N LEU A 91 -31.02 -12.28 -19.16
CA LEU A 91 -31.01 -12.75 -17.78
C LEU A 91 -29.61 -13.10 -17.29
N LYS A 92 -28.78 -13.75 -18.13
CA LYS A 92 -27.39 -14.04 -17.80
C LYS A 92 -26.56 -12.76 -17.62
N MET A 93 -26.73 -11.77 -18.49
CA MET A 93 -26.07 -10.46 -18.34
C MET A 93 -26.45 -9.77 -17.02
N VAL A 94 -27.72 -9.80 -16.63
CA VAL A 94 -28.17 -9.21 -15.35
C VAL A 94 -27.56 -9.94 -14.15
N LEU A 95 -27.36 -11.26 -14.23
CA LEU A 95 -26.71 -12.05 -13.18
C LEU A 95 -25.20 -11.75 -13.12
N ASP A 96 -24.54 -11.70 -14.27
CA ASP A 96 -23.10 -11.39 -14.36
C ASP A 96 -22.83 -9.95 -13.84
N GLU A 97 -23.70 -8.98 -14.14
CA GLU A 97 -23.64 -7.62 -13.59
C GLU A 97 -23.92 -7.59 -12.06
N LYS A 98 -24.84 -8.41 -11.57
CA LYS A 98 -25.19 -8.51 -10.14
C LYS A 98 -24.06 -9.15 -9.33
N ASP A 99 -23.43 -10.20 -9.85
CA ASP A 99 -22.25 -10.82 -9.23
C ASP A 99 -21.05 -9.86 -9.27
N GLY A 100 -20.89 -9.08 -10.33
CA GLY A 100 -19.94 -7.97 -10.40
C GLY A 100 -20.15 -6.95 -9.27
N LEU A 101 -21.38 -6.45 -9.10
CA LEU A 101 -21.74 -5.49 -8.05
C LEU A 101 -21.55 -6.06 -6.64
N LEU A 102 -21.86 -7.34 -6.40
CA LEU A 102 -21.64 -7.98 -5.11
C LEU A 102 -20.15 -8.15 -4.81
N ASN A 103 -19.35 -8.52 -5.81
CA ASN A 103 -17.90 -8.60 -5.68
C ASN A 103 -17.30 -7.23 -5.40
N ASP A 104 -17.74 -6.19 -6.10
CA ASP A 104 -17.35 -4.80 -5.85
C ASP A 104 -17.74 -4.37 -4.43
N PHE A 105 -18.93 -4.73 -3.96
CA PHE A 105 -19.38 -4.40 -2.59
C PHE A 105 -18.62 -5.16 -1.50
N LYS A 106 -18.37 -6.46 -1.68
CA LYS A 106 -17.52 -7.27 -0.78
C LYS A 106 -16.11 -6.71 -0.73
N GLU A 107 -15.58 -6.30 -1.87
CA GLU A 107 -14.28 -5.67 -1.97
C GLU A 107 -14.27 -4.32 -1.27
N GLN A 108 -15.23 -3.42 -1.50
CA GLN A 108 -15.34 -2.12 -0.81
C GLN A 108 -15.49 -2.27 0.70
N THR A 109 -16.26 -3.26 1.15
CA THR A 109 -16.43 -3.56 2.58
C THR A 109 -15.14 -4.11 3.19
N TRP A 110 -14.47 -5.01 2.48
CA TRP A 110 -13.16 -5.53 2.91
C TRP A 110 -12.13 -4.41 2.99
N ILE A 111 -12.09 -3.55 1.97
CA ILE A 111 -11.28 -2.32 1.95
C ILE A 111 -11.61 -1.49 3.18
N TYR A 112 -12.88 -1.12 3.40
CA TYR A 112 -13.30 -0.29 4.53
C TYR A 112 -12.93 -0.87 5.90
N LYS A 113 -13.20 -2.17 6.13
CA LYS A 113 -12.80 -2.87 7.35
C LYS A 113 -11.29 -2.83 7.55
N LYS A 114 -10.52 -3.04 6.49
CA LYS A 114 -9.07 -3.00 6.54
C LYS A 114 -8.53 -1.59 6.72
N THR A 115 -9.16 -0.58 6.09
CA THR A 115 -8.87 0.84 6.30
C THR A 115 -9.05 1.21 7.76
N ILE A 116 -10.19 0.86 8.38
CA ILE A 116 -10.46 1.21 9.78
C ILE A 116 -9.53 0.45 10.71
N ASN A 117 -9.38 -0.87 10.54
CA ASN A 117 -8.51 -1.67 11.41
C ASN A 117 -7.03 -1.25 11.29
N ASN A 118 -6.53 -0.96 10.09
CA ASN A 118 -5.17 -0.44 9.91
C ASN A 118 -5.06 1.00 10.40
N TYR A 119 -6.06 1.85 10.16
CA TYR A 119 -6.06 3.22 10.66
C TYR A 119 -6.05 3.23 12.19
N GLU A 120 -6.84 2.41 12.87
CA GLU A 120 -6.85 2.30 14.33
C GLU A 120 -5.56 1.67 14.87
N ALA A 121 -5.03 0.63 14.24
CA ALA A 121 -3.77 0.00 14.64
C ALA A 121 -2.56 0.92 14.45
N ILE A 122 -2.47 1.58 13.29
CA ILE A 122 -1.41 2.55 12.97
C ILE A 122 -1.59 3.78 13.87
N THR A 123 -2.79 4.34 13.99
CA THR A 123 -3.06 5.50 14.88
C THR A 123 -2.76 5.17 16.33
N SER A 124 -3.00 3.95 16.81
CA SER A 124 -2.67 3.56 18.18
C SER A 124 -1.16 3.43 18.39
N GLN A 125 -0.43 2.81 17.46
CA GLN A 125 1.04 2.69 17.51
C GLN A 125 1.73 4.06 17.37
N VAL A 126 1.21 4.89 16.47
CA VAL A 126 1.64 6.26 16.22
C VAL A 126 1.31 7.13 17.43
N GLN A 127 0.07 7.22 17.93
CA GLN A 127 -0.28 8.07 19.08
C GLN A 127 0.54 7.80 20.35
N THR A 128 1.00 6.56 20.58
CA THR A 128 1.93 6.27 21.69
C THR A 128 3.33 6.88 21.52
N MET A 129 3.77 7.19 20.29
CA MET A 129 5.02 7.91 20.02
C MET A 129 4.84 9.43 19.91
N PHE A 130 3.67 9.89 19.42
CA PHE A 130 3.35 11.30 19.16
C PHE A 130 2.85 12.06 20.41
N SER A 131 3.60 12.01 21.51
CA SER A 131 3.44 13.02 22.56
C SER A 131 3.80 14.41 22.00
N ASP A 132 3.07 15.45 22.39
CA ASP A 132 3.17 16.87 21.95
C ASP A 132 4.58 17.48 21.85
N LYS A 133 5.60 16.84 22.42
CA LYS A 133 7.01 17.26 22.31
C LYS A 133 7.66 16.94 20.95
N GLN A 134 7.23 15.89 20.23
CA GLN A 134 7.85 15.51 18.95
C GLN A 134 7.35 16.32 17.75
N GLN A 135 6.07 16.75 17.76
CA GLN A 135 5.55 17.69 16.75
C GLN A 135 6.29 19.04 16.73
N ARG A 136 7.04 19.38 17.79
CA ARG A 136 7.81 20.63 17.90
C ARG A 136 9.25 20.53 17.40
N LYS A 137 9.75 19.34 17.06
CA LYS A 137 11.05 19.21 16.38
C LYS A 137 10.82 19.31 14.87
N LEU A 138 10.92 20.54 14.38
CA LEU A 138 11.06 20.84 12.96
C LEU A 138 12.34 20.15 12.46
N LYS A 139 12.19 19.24 11.48
CA LYS A 139 13.24 18.57 10.69
C LYS A 139 13.77 17.23 11.23
N ILE A 140 13.18 16.13 10.74
CA ILE A 140 13.75 14.79 10.87
C ILE A 140 14.96 14.69 9.93
N THR A 141 16.16 14.43 10.47
CA THR A 141 17.36 14.12 9.68
C THR A 141 17.40 12.61 9.40
N GLY A 142 17.69 12.21 8.16
CA GLY A 142 17.74 10.80 7.77
C GLY A 142 18.88 10.05 8.47
N LEU A 143 18.67 8.77 8.79
CA LEU A 143 19.68 7.94 9.45
C LEU A 143 20.92 7.76 8.56
N MET A 144 20.73 7.66 7.24
CA MET A 144 21.84 7.52 6.29
C MET A 144 22.62 8.83 6.12
N GLU A 145 21.91 9.97 6.10
CA GLU A 145 22.53 11.31 6.08
C GLU A 145 23.48 11.47 7.28
N GLN A 146 23.00 11.10 8.47
CA GLN A 146 23.83 11.14 9.67
C GLN A 146 24.98 10.16 9.63
N LEU A 147 24.76 8.90 9.24
CA LEU A 147 25.80 7.87 9.19
C LEU A 147 27.00 8.30 8.35
N LEU A 148 26.73 8.95 7.22
CA LEU A 148 27.76 9.33 6.26
C LEU A 148 28.40 10.69 6.53
N SER A 149 27.81 11.47 7.45
CA SER A 149 28.43 12.67 8.03
C SER A 149 29.50 12.36 9.09
N GLN A 150 29.55 11.12 9.61
CA GLN A 150 30.47 10.73 10.67
C GLN A 150 31.89 10.42 10.17
N ASN A 151 32.85 10.47 11.09
CA ASN A 151 34.25 10.08 10.83
C ASN A 151 34.38 8.59 10.45
N TYR A 152 33.59 7.72 11.07
CA TYR A 152 33.63 6.27 10.87
C TYR A 152 32.40 5.80 10.09
N LYS A 153 32.48 5.93 8.76
CA LYS A 153 31.43 5.55 7.79
C LYS A 153 31.35 4.02 7.54
N ILE A 154 30.67 3.60 6.48
CA ILE A 154 30.42 2.18 6.13
C ILE A 154 31.71 1.38 5.81
N SER A 155 32.75 2.01 5.27
CA SER A 155 34.04 1.36 4.97
C SER A 155 34.89 1.16 6.22
N ASN A 156 34.94 2.17 7.09
CA ASN A 156 35.91 2.24 8.19
C ASN A 156 35.28 2.14 9.59
N TRP A 157 34.01 1.76 9.69
CA TRP A 157 33.30 1.58 10.97
C TRP A 157 34.05 0.70 11.97
N LYS A 158 34.70 -0.38 11.51
CA LYS A 158 35.52 -1.26 12.37
C LYS A 158 36.69 -0.56 13.05
N SER A 159 37.17 0.53 12.47
CA SER A 159 38.24 1.34 13.04
C SER A 159 37.74 2.25 14.17
N ASN A 160 36.42 2.31 14.42
CA ASN A 160 35.88 3.05 15.55
C ASN A 160 36.24 2.35 16.87
N PRO A 161 37.13 2.92 17.70
CA PRO A 161 37.61 2.26 18.92
C PRO A 161 36.53 2.13 20.00
N GLN A 162 35.38 2.80 19.83
CA GLN A 162 34.26 2.75 20.79
C GLN A 162 33.25 1.65 20.47
N ILE A 163 33.32 1.04 19.28
CA ILE A 163 32.35 0.04 18.83
C ILE A 163 32.98 -1.35 18.91
N GLN A 164 32.33 -2.22 19.67
CA GLN A 164 32.67 -3.64 19.78
C GLN A 164 31.72 -4.46 18.89
N TYR A 165 32.13 -5.68 18.57
CA TYR A 165 31.43 -6.53 17.62
C TYR A 165 31.26 -7.95 18.13
N GLU A 166 30.15 -8.59 17.74
CA GLU A 166 29.92 -10.01 17.99
C GLU A 166 29.47 -10.75 16.73
N LYS A 167 29.70 -12.06 16.71
CA LYS A 167 29.20 -12.93 15.64
C LYS A 167 27.79 -13.39 15.98
N GLN A 168 26.86 -13.24 15.03
CA GLN A 168 25.47 -13.63 15.19
C GLN A 168 24.98 -14.37 13.95
N GLU A 169 24.22 -15.46 14.17
CA GLU A 169 23.49 -16.16 13.10
C GLU A 169 22.06 -15.60 13.00
N PHE A 170 21.61 -15.39 11.76
CA PHE A 170 20.27 -14.93 11.42
C PHE A 170 19.60 -15.87 10.41
N GLU A 171 18.30 -16.10 10.61
CA GLU A 171 17.38 -16.41 9.51
C GLU A 171 17.08 -15.11 8.76
N VAL A 172 17.11 -15.17 7.43
CA VAL A 172 16.95 -13.99 6.57
C VAL A 172 15.67 -14.12 5.74
N PHE A 173 14.92 -13.03 5.68
CA PHE A 173 13.71 -12.90 4.87
C PHE A 173 13.83 -11.66 3.99
N GLU A 174 13.67 -11.80 2.68
CA GLU A 174 13.63 -10.68 1.76
C GLU A 174 12.21 -10.10 1.68
N ILE A 175 12.10 -8.78 1.72
CA ILE A 175 10.83 -8.05 1.58
C ILE A 175 10.76 -7.49 0.16
N LYS A 176 9.73 -7.89 -0.59
CA LYS A 176 9.51 -7.50 -1.99
C LYS A 176 8.12 -6.93 -2.21
N ILE A 177 7.97 -6.22 -3.32
CA ILE A 177 6.66 -5.89 -3.87
C ILE A 177 6.01 -7.19 -4.37
N GLY A 178 4.88 -7.56 -3.78
CA GLY A 178 4.06 -8.67 -4.19
C GLY A 178 3.06 -8.29 -5.29
N LYS A 179 2.43 -9.31 -5.89
CA LYS A 179 1.49 -9.16 -7.02
C LYS A 179 0.30 -8.23 -6.76
N HIS A 180 -0.08 -8.04 -5.50
CA HIS A 180 -1.26 -7.25 -5.11
C HIS A 180 -0.97 -5.75 -4.98
N MET A 181 0.30 -5.33 -4.93
CA MET A 181 0.64 -3.91 -4.74
C MET A 181 0.05 -3.02 -5.84
N ASN A 182 0.15 -3.42 -7.11
CA ASN A 182 -0.42 -2.61 -8.20
C ASN A 182 -1.93 -2.44 -8.05
N LYS A 183 -2.66 -3.50 -7.69
CA LYS A 183 -4.11 -3.42 -7.44
C LYS A 183 -4.44 -2.48 -6.27
N ILE A 184 -3.61 -2.49 -5.22
CA ILE A 184 -3.72 -1.58 -4.08
C ILE A 184 -3.52 -0.13 -4.52
N LEU A 185 -2.51 0.15 -5.36
CA LEU A 185 -2.22 1.48 -5.88
C LEU A 185 -3.29 1.96 -6.88
N ASP A 186 -3.75 1.11 -7.78
CA ASP A 186 -4.80 1.43 -8.75
C ASP A 186 -6.10 1.83 -8.05
N LYS A 187 -6.43 1.16 -6.94
CA LYS A 187 -7.58 1.50 -6.09
C LYS A 187 -7.29 2.59 -5.06
N LYS A 188 -6.08 3.16 -5.06
CA LYS A 188 -5.65 4.24 -4.15
C LYS A 188 -5.74 3.87 -2.66
N LEU A 189 -5.46 2.60 -2.35
CA LEU A 189 -5.57 2.02 -1.01
C LEU A 189 -4.21 1.90 -0.33
N PHE A 190 -3.36 2.90 -0.48
CA PHE A 190 -1.95 2.84 -0.04
C PHE A 190 -1.78 2.48 1.45
N PHE A 191 -2.76 2.76 2.32
CA PHE A 191 -2.78 2.29 3.72
C PHE A 191 -2.83 0.75 3.89
N LEU A 192 -3.11 0.00 2.82
CA LEU A 192 -3.03 -1.46 2.74
C LEU A 192 -1.72 -1.94 2.11
N ALA A 193 -0.74 -1.08 1.85
CA ALA A 193 0.45 -1.46 1.09
C ALA A 193 1.23 -2.63 1.76
N ASN A 194 1.11 -2.84 3.07
CA ASN A 194 1.61 -4.06 3.75
C ASN A 194 1.06 -5.36 3.15
N GLU A 195 -0.21 -5.39 2.75
CA GLU A 195 -0.86 -6.54 2.12
C GLU A 195 -0.39 -6.75 0.67
N GLY A 196 0.25 -5.72 0.10
CA GLY A 196 0.92 -5.78 -1.19
C GLY A 196 2.33 -6.34 -1.12
N LEU A 197 2.86 -6.68 0.06
CA LEU A 197 4.23 -7.17 0.21
C LEU A 197 4.32 -8.70 0.12
N GLN A 198 5.42 -9.17 -0.44
CA GLN A 198 5.84 -10.57 -0.44
C GLN A 198 7.07 -10.73 0.44
N ILE A 199 7.11 -11.79 1.25
CA ILE A 199 8.18 -12.04 2.21
C ILE A 199 8.67 -13.46 2.01
N ASP A 200 9.86 -13.57 1.42
CA ASP A 200 10.46 -14.85 1.06
C ASP A 200 11.60 -15.17 2.04
N SER A 201 11.66 -16.41 2.55
CA SER A 201 12.85 -16.86 3.27
C SER A 201 13.96 -17.16 2.26
N ILE A 202 15.14 -16.58 2.49
CA ILE A 202 16.29 -16.71 1.58
C ILE A 202 17.46 -17.49 2.23
N GLY A 203 17.18 -18.18 3.34
CA GLY A 203 18.14 -19.01 4.07
C GLY A 203 18.71 -18.32 5.30
N LYS A 204 19.90 -18.74 5.70
CA LYS A 204 20.61 -18.23 6.87
C LYS A 204 21.87 -17.44 6.49
N MET A 205 22.28 -16.57 7.40
CA MET A 205 23.57 -15.89 7.33
C MET A 205 24.23 -15.81 8.71
N GLN A 206 25.55 -15.85 8.73
CA GLN A 206 26.35 -15.45 9.88
C GLN A 206 26.97 -14.09 9.59
N ALA A 207 26.81 -13.16 10.51
CA ALA A 207 27.31 -11.80 10.35
C ALA A 207 28.01 -11.30 11.61
N LEU A 208 28.88 -10.32 11.40
CA LEU A 208 29.49 -9.52 12.46
C LEU A 208 28.62 -8.30 12.71
N VAL A 209 28.15 -8.12 13.95
CA VAL A 209 27.18 -7.09 14.33
C VAL A 209 27.79 -6.20 15.40
N SER A 210 27.61 -4.87 15.28
CA SER A 210 27.97 -3.93 16.34
C SER A 210 27.16 -4.15 17.62
N LEU A 211 27.83 -4.16 18.77
CA LEU A 211 27.18 -4.21 20.09
C LEU A 211 26.56 -2.87 20.49
N LYS A 212 27.03 -1.77 19.90
CA LYS A 212 26.53 -0.40 20.07
C LYS A 212 26.08 0.15 18.71
N PRO A 213 25.13 1.09 18.68
CA PRO A 213 24.72 1.72 17.43
C PRO A 213 25.92 2.40 16.76
N ASN A 214 26.01 2.27 15.44
CA ASN A 214 26.97 3.00 14.61
C ASN A 214 26.51 4.44 14.38
N VAL A 215 25.20 4.67 14.35
CA VAL A 215 24.59 5.98 14.12
C VAL A 215 23.29 6.09 14.92
N GLU A 216 22.99 7.29 15.41
CA GLU A 216 21.77 7.59 16.17
C GLU A 216 21.10 8.85 15.60
N ALA A 217 19.89 8.68 15.07
CA ALA A 217 18.99 9.73 14.59
C ALA A 217 17.80 9.93 15.53
N ASP A 218 17.02 10.98 15.30
CA ASP A 218 15.88 11.33 16.18
C ASP A 218 14.85 10.20 16.34
N LEU A 219 14.62 9.41 15.28
CA LEU A 219 13.59 8.37 15.24
C LEU A 219 14.15 6.95 15.07
N GLN A 220 15.44 6.80 14.81
CA GLN A 220 16.05 5.50 14.61
C GLN A 220 17.51 5.48 15.04
N VAL A 221 17.98 4.30 15.42
CA VAL A 221 19.40 3.99 15.57
C VAL A 221 19.78 2.94 14.53
N GLY A 222 21.02 3.00 14.05
CA GLY A 222 21.53 2.15 12.98
C GLY A 222 22.74 1.34 13.42
N TYR A 223 22.74 0.05 13.08
CA TYR A 223 23.83 -0.88 13.30
C TYR A 223 24.34 -1.41 11.96
N ILE A 224 25.62 -1.22 11.68
CA ILE A 224 26.27 -1.84 10.54
C ILE A 224 26.48 -3.32 10.84
N ILE A 225 26.09 -4.15 9.88
CA ILE A 225 26.25 -5.60 9.91
C ILE A 225 27.05 -6.03 8.68
N GLU A 226 28.07 -6.85 8.89
CA GLU A 226 28.89 -7.40 7.82
C GLU A 226 28.71 -8.91 7.74
N VAL A 227 28.17 -9.38 6.62
CA VAL A 227 27.97 -10.80 6.36
C VAL A 227 29.31 -11.51 6.20
N GLN A 228 29.54 -12.53 7.02
CA GLN A 228 30.73 -13.39 6.97
C GLN A 228 30.47 -14.61 6.08
N THR A 229 29.34 -15.27 6.29
CA THR A 229 28.87 -16.41 5.48
C THR A 229 27.35 -16.31 5.29
N ALA A 230 26.86 -16.82 4.16
CA ALA A 230 25.43 -16.89 3.87
C ALA A 230 25.14 -18.06 2.94
N ASP A 231 23.96 -18.65 3.08
CA ASP A 231 23.46 -19.70 2.18
C ASP A 231 23.30 -19.14 0.75
N ASP A 232 22.71 -17.94 0.64
CA ASP A 232 22.60 -17.18 -0.60
C ASP A 232 23.81 -16.24 -0.78
N GLN A 233 24.58 -16.44 -1.85
CA GLN A 233 25.77 -15.65 -2.16
C GLN A 233 25.45 -14.19 -2.49
N SER A 234 24.22 -13.87 -2.93
CA SER A 234 23.77 -12.50 -3.19
C SER A 234 23.71 -11.65 -1.92
N LEU A 235 23.82 -12.28 -0.74
CA LEU A 235 23.80 -11.59 0.55
C LEU A 235 25.18 -11.10 1.02
N LYS A 236 26.27 -11.37 0.30
CA LYS A 236 27.63 -10.97 0.66
C LYS A 236 27.87 -9.46 0.49
N SER A 237 27.20 -8.65 1.32
CA SER A 237 27.31 -7.20 1.37
C SER A 237 27.28 -6.71 2.83
N LYS A 238 27.32 -5.39 3.02
CA LYS A 238 27.07 -4.72 4.30
C LYS A 238 25.62 -4.29 4.38
N TYR A 239 25.08 -4.32 5.59
CA TYR A 239 23.69 -3.99 5.86
C TYR A 239 23.61 -2.97 6.99
N LEU A 240 22.61 -2.11 6.93
CA LEU A 240 22.20 -1.24 8.01
C LEU A 240 20.95 -1.82 8.65
N LEU A 241 21.12 -2.38 9.85
CA LEU A 241 20.00 -2.77 10.71
C LEU A 241 19.49 -1.52 11.43
N ARG A 242 18.22 -1.21 11.25
CA ARG A 242 17.57 -0.02 11.82
C ARG A 242 16.65 -0.42 12.97
N ARG A 243 16.64 0.37 14.05
CA ARG A 243 15.78 0.16 15.23
C ARG A 243 15.24 1.46 15.77
N GLU A 244 14.18 1.39 16.57
CA GLU A 244 13.73 2.51 17.37
C GLU A 244 14.76 2.88 18.46
N PRO A 245 14.90 4.17 18.84
CA PRO A 245 15.91 4.61 19.80
C PRO A 245 15.78 3.97 21.19
N LYS A 246 14.57 3.54 21.59
CA LYS A 246 14.34 2.86 22.87
C LYS A 246 14.84 1.41 22.90
N LEU A 247 15.29 0.87 21.75
CA LEU A 247 15.75 -0.50 21.57
C LEU A 247 17.28 -0.51 21.37
N GLU A 248 18.01 -0.08 22.41
CA GLU A 248 19.45 0.16 22.39
C GLU A 248 20.31 -1.13 22.41
N THR A 249 19.70 -2.30 22.63
CA THR A 249 20.41 -3.60 22.70
C THR A 249 19.86 -4.62 21.71
N LEU A 250 20.67 -5.61 21.31
CA LEU A 250 20.21 -6.73 20.49
C LEU A 250 19.09 -7.55 21.16
N SER A 251 19.02 -7.58 22.49
CA SER A 251 17.89 -8.18 23.22
C SER A 251 16.56 -7.41 23.09
N GLN A 252 16.57 -6.24 22.44
CA GLN A 252 15.42 -5.37 22.24
C GLN A 252 15.17 -5.25 20.72
N GLY A 253 14.14 -5.94 20.25
CA GLY A 253 13.74 -5.98 18.85
C GLY A 253 12.22 -6.08 18.71
N TYR A 254 11.72 -6.23 17.49
CA TYR A 254 10.28 -6.35 17.27
C TYR A 254 9.79 -7.74 17.65
N GLN A 255 8.74 -7.81 18.46
CA GLN A 255 8.16 -9.10 18.87
C GLN A 255 7.34 -9.72 17.74
N LYS A 256 6.75 -8.87 16.87
CA LYS A 256 5.95 -9.31 15.72
C LYS A 256 6.67 -9.01 14.41
N LYS A 257 6.58 -9.95 13.46
CA LYS A 257 7.11 -9.77 12.10
C LYS A 257 6.58 -8.49 11.46
N GLN A 258 5.28 -8.22 11.62
CA GLN A 258 4.58 -7.07 11.05
C GLN A 258 5.19 -5.73 11.45
N GLU A 259 5.69 -5.61 12.68
CA GLU A 259 6.30 -4.37 13.18
C GLU A 259 7.64 -4.09 12.49
N ALA A 260 8.44 -5.13 12.24
CA ALA A 260 9.68 -5.01 11.46
C ALA A 260 9.38 -4.69 9.98
N ILE A 261 8.37 -5.35 9.40
CA ILE A 261 7.94 -5.11 8.01
C ILE A 261 7.45 -3.66 7.82
N GLN A 262 6.75 -3.10 8.82
CA GLN A 262 6.26 -1.72 8.77
C GLN A 262 7.38 -0.69 8.54
N GLN A 263 8.61 -0.98 8.98
CA GLN A 263 9.77 -0.10 8.75
C GLN A 263 10.17 -0.01 7.27
N SER A 264 9.80 -1.01 6.45
CA SER A 264 10.07 -1.03 5.00
C SER A 264 9.03 -0.27 4.17
N MET A 265 7.94 0.19 4.78
CA MET A 265 6.74 0.61 4.04
C MET A 265 6.96 1.81 3.12
N ASN A 266 7.72 2.81 3.57
CA ASN A 266 8.06 3.95 2.72
C ASN A 266 8.89 3.50 1.52
N ASN A 267 9.91 2.66 1.76
CA ASN A 267 10.80 2.14 0.72
C ASN A 267 10.02 1.29 -0.30
N MET A 268 9.14 0.40 0.16
CA MET A 268 8.35 -0.48 -0.71
C MET A 268 7.30 0.28 -1.53
N LEU A 269 6.59 1.23 -0.90
CA LEU A 269 5.61 2.05 -1.60
C LEU A 269 6.29 2.92 -2.67
N CYS A 270 7.41 3.56 -2.30
CA CYS A 270 8.21 4.35 -3.24
C CYS A 270 8.74 3.50 -4.40
N SER A 271 9.23 2.28 -4.11
CA SER A 271 9.68 1.34 -5.14
C SER A 271 8.58 1.00 -6.14
N ALA A 272 7.36 0.74 -5.65
CA ALA A 272 6.22 0.42 -6.50
C ALA A 272 5.77 1.59 -7.37
N LEU A 273 5.77 2.81 -6.82
CA LEU A 273 5.47 4.03 -7.58
C LEU A 273 6.54 4.31 -8.64
N LEU A 274 7.82 4.11 -8.30
CA LEU A 274 8.94 4.30 -9.24
C LEU A 274 8.86 3.31 -10.41
N GLU A 275 8.55 2.04 -10.13
CA GLU A 275 8.31 1.04 -11.17
C GLU A 275 7.14 1.40 -12.09
N ARG A 276 6.06 1.95 -11.53
CA ARG A 276 4.89 2.41 -12.31
C ARG A 276 5.25 3.59 -13.21
N LEU A 277 5.99 4.57 -12.68
CA LEU A 277 6.48 5.70 -13.45
C LEU A 277 7.30 5.21 -14.66
N ARG A 278 8.28 4.34 -14.44
CA ARG A 278 9.13 3.81 -15.53
C ARG A 278 8.33 3.10 -16.61
N LYS A 279 7.31 2.32 -16.22
CA LYS A 279 6.39 1.67 -17.18
C LYS A 279 5.57 2.68 -18.00
N ARG A 280 5.20 3.81 -17.41
CA ARG A 280 4.44 4.88 -18.09
C ARG A 280 5.32 5.81 -18.92
N GLN A 281 6.56 6.02 -18.50
CA GLN A 281 7.51 6.98 -19.07
C GLN A 281 8.85 6.28 -19.39
N PRO A 282 8.92 5.51 -20.49
CA PRO A 282 10.14 4.78 -20.89
C PRO A 282 11.32 5.71 -21.20
N ILE A 283 11.08 7.00 -21.41
CA ILE A 283 12.12 8.01 -21.58
C ILE A 283 13.12 8.04 -20.40
N TYR A 284 12.70 7.56 -19.22
CA TYR A 284 13.54 7.48 -18.03
C TYR A 284 14.24 6.13 -17.84
N ASP A 285 14.26 5.26 -18.86
CA ASP A 285 14.96 3.97 -18.81
C ASP A 285 16.47 4.12 -18.60
N GLU A 286 17.07 5.25 -19.00
CA GLU A 286 18.49 5.56 -18.73
C GLU A 286 18.82 5.65 -17.23
N PHE A 287 17.81 5.95 -16.40
CA PHE A 287 17.93 5.99 -14.94
C PHE A 287 17.59 4.65 -14.27
N ASN A 288 17.52 3.54 -15.01
CA ASN A 288 17.19 2.21 -14.47
C ASN A 288 18.17 1.72 -13.38
N ASN A 289 19.42 2.19 -13.42
CA ASN A 289 20.46 1.87 -12.45
C ASN A 289 20.20 2.54 -11.09
N TYR A 290 19.35 3.56 -11.05
CA TYR A 290 18.93 4.19 -9.80
C TYR A 290 17.73 3.45 -9.21
N GLY A 291 17.61 3.36 -7.90
CA GLY A 291 16.49 2.65 -7.31
C GLY A 291 16.51 2.63 -5.80
N ILE A 292 15.67 1.79 -5.21
CA ILE A 292 15.65 1.58 -3.78
C ILE A 292 16.29 0.24 -3.51
N GLN A 293 17.17 0.23 -2.51
CA GLN A 293 17.99 -0.93 -2.24
C GLN A 293 17.15 -2.08 -1.65
N ARG A 294 17.59 -3.32 -1.85
CA ARG A 294 16.94 -4.52 -1.32
C ARG A 294 16.74 -4.43 0.19
N GLN A 295 15.56 -4.86 0.63
CA GLN A 295 15.07 -4.74 2.00
C GLN A 295 14.87 -6.11 2.62
N PHE A 296 15.23 -6.26 3.89
CA PHE A 296 15.25 -7.54 4.57
C PHE A 296 14.70 -7.44 5.98
N MET A 297 14.21 -8.58 6.47
CA MET A 297 13.93 -8.82 7.86
C MET A 297 14.86 -9.93 8.36
N LEU A 298 15.53 -9.68 9.48
CA LEU A 298 16.41 -10.63 10.14
C LEU A 298 15.76 -11.18 11.40
N LYS A 299 15.95 -12.47 11.67
CA LYS A 299 15.61 -13.10 12.94
C LYS A 299 16.84 -13.84 13.49
N PRO A 300 17.45 -13.37 14.60
CA PRO A 300 18.56 -14.07 15.22
C PRO A 300 18.14 -15.49 15.63
N ALA A 301 18.99 -16.49 15.37
CA ALA A 301 18.63 -17.90 15.62
C ALA A 301 18.29 -18.20 17.10
N ASN A 302 18.88 -17.44 18.01
CA ASN A 302 18.74 -17.57 19.47
C ASN A 302 17.64 -16.67 20.07
N LEU A 303 17.00 -15.81 19.28
CA LEU A 303 16.02 -14.84 19.77
C LEU A 303 14.69 -14.95 19.01
N LYS A 304 13.58 -14.72 19.72
CA LYS A 304 12.24 -14.62 19.10
C LYS A 304 11.91 -13.18 18.74
N LEU A 305 12.88 -12.49 18.14
CA LEU A 305 12.79 -11.07 17.78
C LEU A 305 13.09 -10.88 16.30
N TYR A 306 12.50 -9.85 15.72
CA TYR A 306 12.64 -9.47 14.32
C TYR A 306 13.29 -8.10 14.22
N TYR A 307 14.06 -7.91 13.15
CA TYR A 307 14.76 -6.65 12.87
C TYR A 307 14.63 -6.33 11.40
N TYR A 308 14.48 -5.05 11.09
CA TYR A 308 14.53 -4.54 9.73
C TYR A 308 15.96 -4.17 9.37
N CYS A 309 16.40 -4.53 8.18
CA CYS A 309 17.64 -4.03 7.62
C CYS A 309 17.55 -3.81 6.11
N GLU A 310 18.43 -2.96 5.61
CA GLU A 310 18.62 -2.73 4.19
C GLU A 310 20.10 -2.89 3.85
N MET A 311 20.37 -3.28 2.61
CA MET A 311 21.76 -3.28 2.14
C MET A 311 22.25 -1.83 2.05
N VAL A 312 23.54 -1.61 2.33
CA VAL A 312 24.16 -0.28 2.26
C VAL A 312 25.47 -0.34 1.51
N GLU A 313 25.67 0.65 0.65
CA GLU A 313 26.87 0.82 -0.15
C GLU A 313 27.42 2.23 0.04
N GLU A 314 28.72 2.40 -0.11
CA GLU A 314 29.31 3.74 -0.11
C GLU A 314 29.14 4.39 -1.49
N GLY A 315 28.85 5.68 -1.48
CA GLY A 315 28.75 6.47 -2.69
C GLY A 315 28.62 7.94 -2.37
N GLU A 316 28.58 8.76 -3.42
CA GLU A 316 28.30 10.18 -3.29
C GLU A 316 26.89 10.40 -2.72
N PHE A 317 26.80 11.29 -1.74
CA PHE A 317 25.53 11.73 -1.18
C PHE A 317 24.98 12.91 -1.97
N GLN A 318 23.71 12.83 -2.35
CA GLN A 318 22.99 13.95 -2.93
C GLN A 318 21.56 13.97 -2.41
N LYS A 319 21.08 15.16 -2.02
CA LYS A 319 19.70 15.42 -1.65
C LYS A 319 19.03 16.24 -2.74
N PHE A 320 17.82 15.84 -3.12
CA PHE A 320 17.10 16.41 -4.27
C PHE A 320 15.96 17.33 -3.84
N ASN A 321 15.16 16.91 -2.86
CA ASN A 321 13.98 17.64 -2.38
C ASN A 321 13.60 17.27 -0.93
N GLY A 322 12.54 17.91 -0.39
CA GLY A 322 11.92 17.59 0.90
C GLY A 322 12.16 18.62 2.02
N GLY A 323 11.15 18.86 2.84
CA GLY A 323 11.15 19.90 3.88
C GLY A 323 11.47 21.29 3.31
N ASP A 324 12.40 22.01 3.94
CA ASP A 324 12.86 23.34 3.48
C ASP A 324 13.81 23.29 2.26
N PHE A 325 14.25 22.10 1.85
CA PHE A 325 15.19 21.95 0.74
C PHE A 325 14.46 22.22 -0.59
N GLN A 326 14.85 23.30 -1.27
CA GLN A 326 14.29 23.64 -2.57
C GLN A 326 14.75 22.62 -3.62
N PRO A 327 13.85 22.15 -4.50
CA PRO A 327 14.21 21.29 -5.60
C PRO A 327 15.33 21.90 -6.43
N VAL A 328 16.39 21.14 -6.66
CA VAL A 328 17.49 21.50 -7.56
C VAL A 328 17.20 20.87 -8.92
N ILE A 329 17.35 21.63 -10.00
CA ILE A 329 17.11 21.20 -11.39
C ILE A 329 18.29 21.68 -12.25
N ASN A 330 19.39 20.94 -12.19
CA ASN A 330 20.60 21.23 -12.96
C ASN A 330 21.05 20.03 -13.81
N SER A 331 20.35 18.90 -13.73
CA SER A 331 20.68 17.65 -14.43
C SER A 331 19.43 16.82 -14.74
N GLU A 332 19.53 15.95 -15.74
CA GLU A 332 18.41 15.06 -16.12
C GLU A 332 18.01 14.10 -14.98
N LEU A 333 18.96 13.70 -14.13
CA LEU A 333 18.66 12.92 -12.92
C LEU A 333 17.81 13.73 -11.94
N GLU A 334 18.17 14.99 -11.70
CA GLU A 334 17.40 15.88 -10.82
C GLU A 334 15.99 16.13 -11.37
N ASP A 335 15.86 16.31 -12.69
CA ASP A 335 14.57 16.40 -13.38
C ASP A 335 13.74 15.14 -13.18
N PHE A 336 14.33 13.96 -13.41
CA PHE A 336 13.67 12.68 -13.19
C PHE A 336 13.16 12.54 -11.75
N ILE A 337 13.96 12.91 -10.75
CA ILE A 337 13.58 12.78 -9.33
C ILE A 337 12.47 13.76 -8.95
N ASN A 338 12.54 15.01 -9.41
CA ASN A 338 11.49 15.98 -9.14
C ASN A 338 10.19 15.63 -9.89
N PHE A 339 10.29 15.11 -11.11
CA PHE A 339 9.15 14.56 -11.83
C PHE A 339 8.56 13.36 -11.10
N PHE A 340 9.36 12.42 -10.60
CA PHE A 340 8.90 11.30 -9.81
C PHE A 340 8.16 11.73 -8.54
N THR A 341 8.69 12.71 -7.81
CA THR A 341 7.99 13.26 -6.64
C THR A 341 6.63 13.83 -7.04
N PHE A 342 6.53 14.59 -8.13
CA PHE A 342 5.25 15.13 -8.61
C PHE A 342 4.29 14.03 -9.11
N ASP A 343 4.79 13.06 -9.88
CA ASP A 343 4.01 11.92 -10.38
C ASP A 343 3.49 11.05 -9.24
N SER A 344 4.25 10.86 -8.16
CA SER A 344 3.78 10.12 -6.97
C SER A 344 2.52 10.74 -6.35
N PHE A 345 2.38 12.06 -6.47
CA PHE A 345 1.22 12.81 -6.01
C PHE A 345 0.04 12.67 -6.98
N GLN A 346 0.29 12.80 -8.29
CA GLN A 346 -0.75 12.68 -9.31
C GLN A 346 -1.26 11.24 -9.48
N ASP A 347 -0.37 10.23 -9.49
CA ASP A 347 -0.72 8.81 -9.66
C ASP A 347 -1.59 8.29 -8.52
N ILE A 348 -1.65 8.96 -7.36
CA ILE A 348 -2.46 8.54 -6.20
C ILE A 348 -3.62 9.51 -5.92
N ASP A 349 -4.09 10.22 -6.96
CA ASP A 349 -5.20 11.18 -6.89
C ASP A 349 -4.99 12.21 -5.77
N GLU A 350 -3.77 12.73 -5.68
CA GLU A 350 -3.39 13.79 -4.76
C GLU A 350 -3.50 13.44 -3.26
N LYS A 351 -3.52 12.15 -2.91
CA LYS A 351 -3.68 11.71 -1.50
C LYS A 351 -2.37 11.65 -0.71
N LEU A 352 -1.23 11.52 -1.39
CA LEU A 352 0.10 11.43 -0.78
C LEU A 352 1.17 12.05 -1.68
N VAL A 353 2.35 12.30 -1.15
CA VAL A 353 3.56 12.60 -1.93
C VAL A 353 4.75 11.84 -1.35
N VAL A 354 5.65 11.39 -2.24
CA VAL A 354 6.96 10.88 -1.85
C VAL A 354 7.98 12.00 -1.93
N SER A 355 8.45 12.49 -0.79
CA SER A 355 9.44 13.57 -0.68
C SER A 355 10.69 13.10 0.08
N HIS A 356 11.58 14.04 0.41
CA HIS A 356 12.88 13.76 1.04
C HIS A 356 13.74 12.82 0.19
N MET A 357 13.65 12.96 -1.13
CA MET A 357 14.45 12.15 -2.05
C MET A 357 15.92 12.48 -1.86
N GLN A 358 16.70 11.47 -1.45
CA GLN A 358 18.14 11.56 -1.32
C GLN A 358 18.77 10.22 -1.71
N ARG A 359 19.95 10.27 -2.33
CA ARG A 359 20.67 9.09 -2.80
C ARG A 359 22.04 8.95 -2.16
N PHE A 360 22.49 7.71 -2.13
CA PHE A 360 23.88 7.32 -1.88
C PHE A 360 24.31 6.37 -2.99
N GLY A 361 25.28 6.80 -3.80
CA GLY A 361 25.59 6.09 -5.03
C GLY A 361 24.37 6.07 -5.96
N CYS A 362 23.90 4.89 -6.35
CA CYS A 362 22.72 4.76 -7.20
C CYS A 362 21.41 4.53 -6.41
N TYR A 363 21.46 4.41 -5.09
CA TYR A 363 20.28 4.02 -4.31
C TYR A 363 19.66 5.20 -3.54
N PHE A 364 18.33 5.28 -3.55
CA PHE A 364 17.56 6.21 -2.73
C PHE A 364 17.34 5.65 -1.33
N HIS A 365 17.48 6.51 -0.33
CA HIS A 365 17.32 6.16 1.09
C HIS A 365 16.53 7.22 1.85
N ASP A 366 15.92 6.83 2.97
CA ASP A 366 15.18 7.71 3.90
C ASP A 366 14.07 8.57 3.25
N MET A 367 13.46 8.09 2.15
CA MET A 367 12.31 8.77 1.56
C MET A 367 11.14 8.80 2.54
N ILE A 368 10.39 9.89 2.50
CA ILE A 368 9.21 10.09 3.34
C ILE A 368 7.96 10.08 2.47
N VAL A 369 6.98 9.28 2.90
CA VAL A 369 5.63 9.30 2.34
C VAL A 369 4.77 10.15 3.26
N SER A 370 4.40 11.33 2.78
CA SER A 370 3.53 12.26 3.50
C SER A 370 2.12 12.21 2.92
N THR A 371 1.09 12.22 3.76
CA THR A 371 -0.30 12.04 3.32
C THR A 371 -1.22 13.21 3.69
N PHE A 372 -2.27 13.41 2.89
CA PHE A 372 -3.39 14.29 3.26
C PHE A 372 -4.36 13.62 4.25
N ILE A 373 -4.35 12.29 4.30
CA ILE A 373 -5.36 11.48 4.96
C ILE A 373 -4.68 10.55 5.96
N GLY A 374 -4.67 10.96 7.23
CA GLY A 374 -4.19 10.12 8.32
C GLY A 374 -2.68 10.13 8.50
N VAL A 375 -2.16 9.02 9.03
CA VAL A 375 -0.74 8.78 9.24
C VAL A 375 -0.39 7.46 8.57
N PHE A 376 0.48 7.48 7.56
CA PHE A 376 0.92 6.28 6.84
C PHE A 376 2.08 5.56 7.53
N SER A 377 3.00 6.32 8.11
CA SER A 377 4.18 5.80 8.82
C SER A 377 4.57 6.73 9.95
N GLN A 378 5.49 6.30 10.81
CA GLN A 378 6.08 7.15 11.85
C GLN A 378 6.86 8.37 11.30
N TYR A 379 7.16 8.38 10.00
CA TYR A 379 7.83 9.49 9.30
C TYR A 379 6.88 10.43 8.59
N ASP A 380 5.59 10.09 8.50
CA ASP A 380 4.60 10.90 7.79
C ASP A 380 4.49 12.29 8.44
N GLN A 381 4.86 13.33 7.69
CA GLN A 381 4.82 14.72 8.15
C GLN A 381 3.48 15.40 7.82
N GLY A 382 2.53 14.65 7.27
CA GLY A 382 1.15 15.04 7.05
C GLY A 382 0.96 16.11 5.97
N LYS A 383 -0.26 16.66 5.93
CA LYS A 383 -0.73 17.60 4.91
C LYS A 383 0.20 18.79 4.67
N GLN A 384 0.83 19.32 5.71
CA GLN A 384 1.69 20.51 5.58
C GLN A 384 2.91 20.22 4.70
N GLU A 385 3.58 19.09 4.91
CA GLU A 385 4.71 18.66 4.07
C GLU A 385 4.27 18.40 2.63
N VAL A 386 3.07 17.83 2.43
CA VAL A 386 2.55 17.62 1.07
C VAL A 386 2.38 18.95 0.34
N VAL A 387 1.68 19.91 0.97
CA VAL A 387 1.44 21.24 0.38
C VAL A 387 2.77 21.97 0.11
N GLN A 388 3.71 21.91 1.06
CA GLN A 388 5.00 22.59 0.92
C GLN A 388 5.85 21.98 -0.19
N THR A 389 5.91 20.64 -0.27
CA THR A 389 6.65 19.91 -1.31
C THR A 389 6.14 20.28 -2.70
N ILE A 390 4.82 20.22 -2.93
CA ILE A 390 4.27 20.51 -4.26
C ILE A 390 4.45 21.99 -4.62
N LYS A 391 4.24 22.93 -3.70
CA LYS A 391 4.49 24.36 -3.97
C LYS A 391 5.95 24.64 -4.36
N ASN A 392 6.89 23.98 -3.69
CA ASN A 392 8.31 24.10 -4.03
C ASN A 392 8.62 23.51 -5.42
N LEU A 393 7.99 22.38 -5.77
CA LEU A 393 8.15 21.76 -7.11
C LEU A 393 7.53 22.60 -8.22
N GLU A 394 6.32 23.11 -8.02
CA GLU A 394 5.65 24.04 -8.94
C GLU A 394 6.53 25.24 -9.24
N LYS A 395 7.09 25.85 -8.20
CA LYS A 395 8.00 26.98 -8.33
C LYS A 395 9.27 26.61 -9.10
N ALA A 396 9.85 25.44 -8.84
CA ALA A 396 11.07 25.00 -9.48
C ALA A 396 10.85 24.60 -10.95
N LEU A 397 9.72 23.95 -11.25
CA LEU A 397 9.37 23.42 -12.58
C LEU A 397 8.60 24.44 -13.44
N GLY A 398 8.26 25.61 -12.90
CA GLY A 398 7.64 26.70 -13.65
C GLY A 398 6.17 26.48 -14.03
N PHE A 399 5.42 25.67 -13.27
CA PHE A 399 3.99 25.44 -13.48
C PHE A 399 3.18 25.69 -12.20
N SER A 400 1.85 25.75 -12.31
CA SER A 400 0.93 25.85 -11.16
C SER A 400 -0.14 24.77 -11.28
N SER A 401 -0.29 23.92 -10.27
CA SER A 401 -1.48 23.09 -10.14
C SER A 401 -2.62 23.96 -9.62
N GLN A 402 -3.81 23.83 -10.23
CA GLN A 402 -5.00 24.51 -9.74
C GLN A 402 -5.56 23.87 -8.45
N THR A 403 -4.98 22.74 -8.03
CA THR A 403 -5.57 21.83 -7.04
C THR A 403 -5.16 22.14 -5.59
N ILE A 404 -4.06 22.86 -5.35
CA ILE A 404 -3.56 23.13 -4.00
C ILE A 404 -3.91 24.55 -3.55
N LYS A 405 -5.00 24.68 -2.77
CA LYS A 405 -5.37 25.90 -2.05
C LYS A 405 -5.03 25.82 -0.56
#